data_AF-A0A3L8A0N4-F1
#
_entry.id   AF-A0A3L8A0N4-F1
#
_cell.length_a   1.000
_cell.length_b   1.000
_cell.length_c   1.000
_cell.angle_alpha   90.00
_cell.angle_beta   90.00
_cell.angle_gamma   90.00
#
_symmetry.space_group_name_H-M   'P 1'
#
loop_
_entity.id
_entity.type
_entity.pdbx_description
1 polymer ?
#
loop_
_entity_poly.entity_id
_entity_poly.type
_entity_poly.pdbx_seq_one_letter_code
_entity_poly.pdbx_strand_id
1 'polypeptide(L)'
;MKFSLPIIVLTAASFCLTGCNHEKPYKIDDPSLLLPDDPDNPAPPPYSFAQELDNPDTRYVSASLDMAYSHGGILVSTLPGRIVMTDLATGNRIEFSGATNKTGNITNPELFVNGCRLPIEQATVERADKKGTWIHIQAPDNEHIVIVVSDL
;
A
#
# COMPACT_ATOMS: atom_id res chain seq x y z
N MET A 1 -29.44 -38.76 39.79
CA MET A 1 -29.70 -37.40 40.29
C MET A 1 -29.08 -36.45 39.25
N LYS A 2 -29.79 -35.98 38.21
CA LYS A 2 -30.65 -34.77 38.13
C LYS A 2 -30.18 -33.61 39.00
N PHE A 3 -29.77 -32.50 38.37
CA PHE A 3 -30.11 -31.08 38.61
C PHE A 3 -29.34 -30.26 37.54
N SER A 4 -29.95 -29.91 36.40
CA SER A 4 -30.73 -28.69 36.09
C SER A 4 -29.88 -27.43 35.88
N LEU A 5 -29.80 -26.98 34.62
CA LEU A 5 -29.45 -25.62 34.19
C LEU A 5 -30.48 -24.60 34.72
N PRO A 6 -30.08 -23.33 34.82
CA PRO A 6 -30.82 -22.32 34.07
C PRO A 6 -29.92 -21.29 33.35
N ILE A 7 -30.47 -20.82 32.24
CA ILE A 7 -30.03 -19.74 31.35
C ILE A 7 -30.15 -18.38 32.05
N ILE A 8 -29.16 -17.50 31.87
CA ILE A 8 -29.35 -16.04 31.98
C ILE A 8 -28.78 -15.39 30.71
N VAL A 9 -29.70 -14.79 29.95
CA VAL A 9 -29.49 -13.87 28.83
C VAL A 9 -29.14 -12.49 29.41
N LEU A 10 -28.13 -11.78 28.88
CA LEU A 10 -28.23 -10.32 28.74
C LEU A 10 -27.29 -9.75 27.67
N THR A 11 -27.95 -9.08 26.73
CA THR A 11 -27.51 -8.24 25.62
C THR A 11 -26.66 -7.03 25.99
N ALA A 12 -25.69 -6.68 25.14
CA ALA A 12 -25.40 -5.29 24.79
C ALA A 12 -24.73 -5.21 23.42
N ALA A 13 -25.52 -4.83 22.41
CA ALA A 13 -25.00 -4.28 21.17
C ALA A 13 -24.37 -2.91 21.46
N SER A 14 -23.17 -2.65 20.97
CA SER A 14 -22.67 -1.29 20.81
C SER A 14 -22.25 -1.10 19.35
N PHE A 15 -23.17 -0.49 18.60
CA PHE A 15 -22.97 0.04 17.28
C PHE A 15 -22.00 1.24 17.34
N CYS A 16 -21.08 1.25 16.37
CA CYS A 16 -20.44 2.35 15.66
C CYS A 16 -20.22 3.70 16.37
N LEU A 17 -18.94 4.12 16.41
CA LEU A 17 -18.53 5.43 15.91
C LEU A 17 -17.24 5.27 15.09
N THR A 18 -17.39 4.89 13.82
CA THR A 18 -16.41 5.26 12.80
C THR A 18 -16.43 6.78 12.72
N GLY A 19 -15.40 7.43 13.26
CA GLY A 19 -15.18 8.84 13.05
C GLY A 19 -14.87 9.08 11.58
N CYS A 20 -15.90 9.39 10.78
CA CYS A 20 -15.70 10.07 9.51
C CYS A 20 -15.12 11.45 9.83
N ASN A 21 -13.80 11.54 9.82
CA ASN A 21 -13.14 12.83 9.76
C ASN A 21 -13.46 13.38 8.36
N HIS A 22 -14.48 14.22 8.27
CA HIS A 22 -14.70 15.05 7.09
C HIS A 22 -13.50 16.01 7.01
N GLU A 23 -12.45 15.59 6.32
CA GLU A 23 -11.52 16.55 5.75
C GLU A 23 -12.34 17.52 4.89
N LYS A 24 -12.14 18.81 5.13
CA LYS A 24 -12.85 19.85 4.40
C LYS A 24 -12.55 19.63 2.91
N PRO A 25 -13.58 19.62 2.04
CA PRO A 25 -13.35 19.48 0.61
C PRO A 25 -12.38 20.59 0.17
N TYR A 26 -11.35 20.20 -0.58
CA TYR A 26 -10.47 21.13 -1.27
C TYR A 26 -11.35 22.17 -1.97
N LYS A 27 -11.17 23.45 -1.64
CA LYS A 27 -11.83 24.53 -2.39
C LYS A 27 -11.15 24.56 -3.76
N ILE A 28 -11.88 24.06 -4.75
CA ILE A 28 -11.52 24.21 -6.15
C ILE A 28 -12.08 25.56 -6.56
N ASP A 29 -11.21 26.56 -6.63
CA ASP A 29 -11.57 27.95 -6.94
C ASP A 29 -12.10 28.11 -8.38
N ASP A 30 -11.85 27.11 -9.24
CA ASP A 30 -12.38 27.03 -10.59
C ASP A 30 -12.83 25.59 -10.93
N PRO A 31 -14.14 25.28 -10.92
CA PRO A 31 -14.64 23.94 -11.22
C PRO A 31 -14.39 23.50 -12.67
N SER A 32 -13.96 24.40 -13.57
CA SER A 32 -13.56 24.03 -14.93
C SER A 32 -12.25 23.26 -14.99
N LEU A 33 -11.40 23.31 -13.94
CA LEU A 33 -10.18 22.49 -13.81
C LEU A 33 -10.47 21.01 -13.51
N LEU A 34 -11.72 20.65 -13.21
CA LEU A 34 -12.16 19.26 -13.03
C LEU A 34 -12.75 18.65 -14.28
N LEU A 35 -12.98 19.45 -15.31
CA LEU A 35 -13.51 18.93 -16.57
C LEU A 35 -12.37 18.24 -17.32
N PRO A 36 -12.62 17.05 -17.86
CA PRO A 36 -11.66 16.42 -18.74
C PRO A 36 -11.48 17.27 -20.01
N ASP A 37 -10.26 17.32 -20.52
CA ASP A 37 -9.92 18.05 -21.76
C ASP A 37 -10.73 17.55 -22.98
N ASP A 38 -11.20 16.30 -22.92
CA ASP A 38 -12.13 15.70 -23.87
C ASP A 38 -13.34 15.10 -23.11
N PRO A 39 -14.53 15.73 -23.16
CA PRO A 39 -15.72 15.21 -22.46
C PRO A 39 -16.23 13.89 -23.03
N ASP A 40 -15.87 13.54 -24.27
CA ASP A 40 -16.21 12.26 -24.89
C ASP A 40 -15.18 11.16 -24.57
N ASN A 41 -14.01 11.52 -24.03
CA ASN A 41 -12.98 10.62 -23.56
C ASN A 41 -12.30 11.14 -22.28
N PRO A 42 -13.00 11.12 -21.13
CA PRO A 42 -12.44 11.62 -19.90
C PRO A 42 -11.19 10.84 -19.52
N ALA A 43 -10.09 11.55 -19.30
CA ALA A 43 -8.89 10.94 -18.73
C ALA A 43 -9.27 10.21 -17.43
N PRO A 44 -8.79 8.98 -17.22
CA PRO A 44 -9.05 8.27 -15.97
C PRO A 44 -8.57 9.12 -14.79
N PRO A 45 -9.30 9.09 -13.65
CA PRO A 45 -8.89 9.84 -12.48
C PRO A 45 -7.47 9.41 -12.06
N PRO A 46 -6.66 10.35 -11.55
CA PRO A 46 -5.31 10.02 -11.09
C PRO A 46 -5.37 8.96 -9.99
N TYR A 47 -4.43 8.03 -10.02
CA TYR A 47 -4.32 7.00 -8.98
C TYR A 47 -4.10 7.65 -7.60
N SER A 48 -4.82 7.15 -6.60
CA SER A 48 -4.76 7.64 -5.23
C SER A 48 -4.13 6.58 -4.33
N PHE A 49 -2.99 6.92 -3.70
CA PHE A 49 -2.27 6.04 -2.78
C PHE A 49 -2.82 6.09 -1.33
N ALA A 50 -4.00 6.69 -1.12
CA ALA A 50 -4.53 6.95 0.22
C ALA A 50 -4.83 5.67 1.00
N GLN A 51 -5.31 4.61 0.32
CA GLN A 51 -5.68 3.35 0.96
C GLN A 51 -4.44 2.61 1.48
N GLU A 52 -3.34 2.71 0.74
CA GLU A 52 -2.07 2.07 1.05
C GLU A 52 -1.46 2.66 2.32
N LEU A 53 -1.62 3.96 2.52
CA LEU A 53 -1.15 4.69 3.70
C LEU A 53 -1.84 4.28 5.01
N ASP A 54 -3.06 3.74 4.94
CA ASP A 54 -3.81 3.28 6.11
C ASP A 54 -3.51 1.82 6.46
N ASN A 55 -2.85 1.09 5.57
CA ASN A 55 -2.47 -0.30 5.78
C ASN A 55 -0.96 -0.43 6.00
N PRO A 56 -0.50 -0.62 7.25
CA PRO A 56 0.91 -0.80 7.58
C PRO A 56 1.39 -2.25 7.42
N ASP A 57 0.59 -3.18 6.86
CA ASP A 57 1.09 -4.54 6.67
C ASP A 57 2.26 -4.55 5.69
N THR A 58 3.35 -5.20 6.09
CA THR A 58 4.55 -5.30 5.26
C THR A 58 4.22 -6.17 4.05
N ARG A 59 4.35 -5.59 2.85
CA ARG A 59 3.86 -6.21 1.61
C ARG A 59 4.53 -5.66 0.35
N TYR A 60 4.46 -6.46 -0.70
CA TYR A 60 4.71 -6.09 -2.08
C TYR A 60 3.46 -6.43 -2.88
N VAL A 61 2.90 -5.48 -3.62
CA VAL A 61 1.69 -5.68 -4.45
C VAL A 61 1.95 -5.14 -5.85
N SER A 62 1.65 -5.95 -6.84
CA SER A 62 1.67 -5.63 -8.27
C SER A 62 0.53 -6.37 -8.97
N ALA A 63 0.33 -6.12 -10.27
CA ALA A 63 -0.69 -6.84 -11.05
C ALA A 63 -0.46 -8.37 -11.13
N SER A 64 0.79 -8.83 -11.02
CA SER A 64 1.16 -10.24 -11.22
C SER A 64 1.59 -10.98 -9.95
N LEU A 65 1.88 -10.24 -8.88
CA LEU A 65 2.44 -10.79 -7.66
C LEU A 65 1.97 -9.98 -6.45
N ASP A 66 1.40 -10.68 -5.48
CA ASP A 66 1.01 -10.18 -4.17
C ASP A 66 1.76 -10.99 -3.12
N MET A 67 2.57 -10.31 -2.31
CA MET A 67 3.32 -10.88 -1.20
C MET A 67 3.00 -10.06 0.04
N ALA A 68 2.46 -10.68 1.08
CA ALA A 68 2.16 -10.00 2.33
C ALA A 68 2.60 -10.84 3.53
N TYR A 69 3.02 -10.18 4.60
CA TYR A 69 3.36 -10.87 5.85
C TYR A 69 2.18 -11.65 6.42
N SER A 70 0.98 -11.09 6.30
CA SER A 70 -0.28 -11.73 6.71
C SER A 70 -0.68 -12.96 5.85
N HIS A 71 -0.13 -13.13 4.65
CA HIS A 71 -0.54 -14.16 3.68
C HIS A 71 0.56 -15.22 3.44
N GLY A 72 0.95 -15.96 4.48
CA GLY A 72 1.94 -17.04 4.37
C GLY A 72 3.36 -16.64 4.80
N GLY A 73 3.56 -15.36 5.11
CA GLY A 73 4.80 -14.84 5.68
C GLY A 73 5.82 -14.45 4.61
N ILE A 74 6.46 -13.31 4.85
CA ILE A 74 7.55 -12.81 4.03
C ILE A 74 8.76 -12.56 4.92
N LEU A 75 9.95 -12.89 4.43
CA LEU A 75 11.20 -12.42 5.02
C LEU A 75 11.57 -11.11 4.35
N VAL A 76 11.81 -10.08 5.16
CA VAL A 76 12.27 -8.79 4.67
C VAL A 76 13.65 -8.51 5.23
N SER A 77 14.57 -8.12 4.35
CA SER A 77 15.89 -7.62 4.69
C SER A 77 16.01 -6.20 4.17
N THR A 78 16.27 -5.26 5.07
CA THR A 78 16.53 -3.86 4.73
C THR A 78 18.01 -3.57 4.91
N LEU A 79 18.63 -2.99 3.90
CA LEU A 79 19.96 -2.42 3.91
C LEU A 79 19.84 -0.96 3.46
N PRO A 80 20.82 -0.10 3.77
CA PRO A 80 20.82 1.27 3.26
C PRO A 80 20.65 1.27 1.73
N GLY A 81 19.54 1.82 1.25
CA GLY A 81 19.23 1.91 -0.17
C GLY A 81 18.78 0.62 -0.86
N ARG A 82 18.51 -0.46 -0.12
CA ARG A 82 18.09 -1.75 -0.70
C ARG A 82 17.09 -2.49 0.20
N ILE A 83 16.02 -2.99 -0.40
CA ILE A 83 14.99 -3.80 0.24
C ILE A 83 14.96 -5.14 -0.52
N VAL A 84 14.99 -6.24 0.21
CA VAL A 84 14.80 -7.58 -0.34
C VAL A 84 13.64 -8.22 0.40
N MET A 85 12.65 -8.72 -0.33
CA MET A 85 11.53 -9.47 0.24
C MET A 85 11.49 -10.85 -0.41
N THR A 86 11.26 -11.89 0.39
CA THR A 86 11.11 -13.27 -0.09
C THR A 86 9.88 -13.89 0.54
N ASP A 87 8.96 -14.34 -0.30
CA ASP A 87 7.78 -15.09 0.09
C ASP A 87 8.20 -16.50 0.53
N LEU A 88 7.80 -16.87 1.74
CA LEU A 88 8.15 -18.16 2.33
C LEU A 88 7.36 -19.33 1.76
N ALA A 89 6.16 -19.09 1.23
CA ALA A 89 5.30 -20.12 0.66
C ALA A 89 5.69 -20.45 -0.78
N THR A 90 5.95 -19.41 -1.59
CA THR A 90 6.20 -19.57 -3.04
C THR A 90 7.67 -19.52 -3.42
N GLY A 91 8.52 -18.95 -2.56
CA GLY A 91 9.91 -18.64 -2.90
C GLY A 91 10.06 -17.43 -3.82
N ASN A 92 8.98 -16.74 -4.18
CA ASN A 92 9.04 -15.51 -4.95
C ASN A 92 9.87 -14.46 -4.22
N ARG A 93 10.68 -13.73 -4.97
CA ARG A 93 11.64 -12.80 -4.41
C ARG A 93 11.61 -11.50 -5.17
N ILE A 94 11.55 -10.39 -4.43
CA ILE A 94 11.73 -9.06 -5.00
C ILE A 94 12.96 -8.39 -4.39
N GLU A 95 13.62 -7.58 -5.18
CA GLU A 95 14.74 -6.76 -4.77
C GLU A 95 14.53 -5.35 -5.30
N PHE A 96 14.36 -4.39 -4.39
CA PHE A 96 14.23 -2.98 -4.70
C PHE A 96 15.49 -2.24 -4.26
N SER A 97 15.99 -1.32 -5.08
CA SER A 97 17.05 -0.40 -4.74
C SER A 97 16.61 1.05 -4.95
N GLY A 98 17.01 1.92 -4.02
CA GLY A 98 16.62 3.32 -4.02
C GLY A 98 16.74 3.95 -2.63
N ALA A 99 16.96 5.27 -2.58
CA ALA A 99 17.00 6.00 -1.30
C ALA A 99 15.58 6.16 -0.73
N THR A 100 15.30 5.45 0.36
CA THR A 100 13.96 5.36 0.97
C THR A 100 13.83 6.13 2.30
N ASN A 101 14.87 6.87 2.69
CA ASN A 101 14.98 7.49 4.02
C ASN A 101 14.17 8.78 4.20
N LYS A 102 13.54 9.30 3.14
CA LYS A 102 12.74 10.51 3.17
C LYS A 102 11.62 10.43 2.14
N THR A 103 10.49 11.09 2.42
CA THR A 103 9.40 11.28 1.46
C THR A 103 9.86 12.01 0.20
N GLY A 104 9.31 11.62 -0.95
CA GLY A 104 9.54 12.21 -2.26
C GLY A 104 10.11 11.24 -3.29
N ASN A 105 10.46 11.78 -4.46
CA ASN A 105 10.92 10.98 -5.60
C ASN A 105 12.24 10.28 -5.31
N ILE A 106 12.33 9.02 -5.73
CA ILE A 106 13.51 8.17 -5.61
C ILE A 106 14.33 8.33 -6.89
N THR A 107 15.62 8.64 -6.77
CA THR A 107 16.53 8.76 -7.91
C THR A 107 17.08 7.39 -8.30
N ASN A 108 17.06 7.06 -9.59
CA ASN A 108 17.55 5.80 -10.17
C ASN A 108 17.05 4.54 -9.43
N PRO A 109 15.73 4.39 -9.22
CA PRO A 109 15.20 3.19 -8.58
C PRO A 109 15.41 1.97 -9.49
N GLU A 110 15.66 0.81 -8.90
CA GLU A 110 15.59 -0.46 -9.62
C GLU A 110 14.73 -1.46 -8.87
N LEU A 111 13.97 -2.26 -9.62
CA LEU A 111 13.18 -3.35 -9.10
C LEU A 111 13.50 -4.61 -9.89
N PHE A 112 13.78 -5.68 -9.16
CA PHE A 112 13.93 -7.02 -9.71
C PHE A 112 12.88 -7.92 -9.07
N VAL A 113 12.18 -8.72 -9.89
CA VAL A 113 11.25 -9.77 -9.45
C VAL A 113 11.75 -11.09 -9.99
N ASN A 114 12.04 -12.04 -9.09
CA ASN A 114 12.65 -13.33 -9.40
C ASN A 114 13.91 -13.21 -10.26
N GLY A 115 14.71 -12.16 -10.03
CA GLY A 115 15.95 -11.87 -10.78
C GLY A 115 15.74 -11.15 -12.11
N CYS A 116 14.50 -10.96 -12.57
CA CYS A 116 14.18 -10.20 -13.77
C CYS A 116 13.97 -8.71 -13.42
N ARG A 117 14.67 -7.81 -14.11
CA ARG A 117 14.50 -6.37 -13.94
C ARG A 117 13.13 -5.94 -14.46
N LEU A 118 12.34 -5.29 -13.61
CA LEU A 118 11.11 -4.61 -14.01
C LEU A 118 11.41 -3.15 -14.37
N PRO A 119 10.89 -2.64 -15.50
CA PRO A 119 10.99 -1.23 -15.84
C PRO A 119 10.19 -0.36 -14.83
N ILE A 120 10.75 0.79 -14.49
CA ILE A 120 10.14 1.79 -13.61
C ILE A 120 10.13 3.13 -14.35
N GLU A 121 8.97 3.78 -14.41
CA GLU A 121 8.84 5.16 -14.90
C GLU A 121 9.11 6.16 -13.77
N GLN A 122 8.52 5.90 -12.59
CA GLN A 122 8.70 6.73 -11.41
C GLN A 122 8.63 5.87 -10.15
N ALA A 123 9.39 6.23 -9.13
CA ALA A 123 9.20 5.71 -7.78
C ALA A 123 9.24 6.85 -6.76
N THR A 124 8.35 6.78 -5.78
CA THR A 124 8.14 7.82 -4.77
C THR A 124 8.03 7.16 -3.41
N VAL A 125 8.72 7.71 -2.42
CA VAL A 125 8.42 7.43 -1.01
C VAL A 125 7.22 8.30 -0.63
N GLU A 126 6.06 7.69 -0.48
CA GLU A 126 4.82 8.39 -0.11
C GLU A 126 4.80 8.73 1.39
N ARG A 127 5.36 7.84 2.22
CA ARG A 127 5.53 8.05 3.66
C ARG A 127 6.77 7.33 4.16
N ALA A 128 7.57 7.99 4.99
CA ALA A 128 8.64 7.38 5.77
C ALA A 128 8.58 7.92 7.19
N ASP A 129 8.27 7.06 8.15
CA ASP A 129 8.18 7.41 9.56
C ASP A 129 8.61 6.23 10.45
N LYS A 130 8.29 6.32 11.75
CA LYS A 130 8.64 5.27 12.73
C LYS A 130 7.84 3.97 12.57
N LYS A 131 6.73 3.98 11.84
CA LYS A 131 5.92 2.79 11.58
C LYS A 131 6.46 2.02 10.38
N GLY A 132 7.07 2.71 9.43
CA GLY A 132 7.61 2.08 8.24
C GLY A 132 7.86 3.04 7.10
N THR A 133 8.04 2.45 5.93
CA THR A 133 8.20 3.14 4.66
C THR A 133 7.20 2.60 3.65
N TRP A 134 6.48 3.52 2.99
CA TRP A 134 5.55 3.26 1.91
C TRP A 134 6.12 3.82 0.62
N ILE A 135 6.27 2.94 -0.35
CA ILE A 135 6.87 3.24 -1.64
C ILE A 135 5.83 2.95 -2.71
N HIS A 136 5.52 3.97 -3.49
CA HIS A 136 4.76 3.84 -4.72
C HIS A 136 5.73 3.76 -5.90
N ILE A 137 5.49 2.80 -6.79
CA ILE A 137 6.23 2.65 -8.04
C ILE A 137 5.19 2.69 -9.17
N GLN A 138 5.43 3.54 -10.16
CA GLN A 138 4.75 3.54 -11.44
C GLN A 138 5.61 2.78 -12.44
N ALA A 139 5.07 1.68 -12.95
CA ALA A 139 5.61 0.91 -14.06
C ALA A 139 4.92 1.34 -15.37
N PRO A 140 5.41 0.90 -16.55
CA PRO A 140 4.77 1.17 -17.82
C PRO A 140 3.28 0.77 -17.86
N ASP A 141 2.55 1.33 -18.82
CA ASP A 141 1.11 1.06 -19.01
C ASP A 141 0.25 1.48 -17.80
N ASN A 142 0.73 2.45 -17.02
CA ASN A 142 0.06 2.96 -15.82
C ASN A 142 -0.17 1.87 -14.75
N GLU A 143 0.72 0.88 -14.68
CA GLU A 143 0.73 -0.11 -13.62
C GLU A 143 1.30 0.49 -12.32
N HIS A 144 0.60 0.24 -11.21
CA HIS A 144 1.01 0.71 -9.89
C HIS A 144 1.50 -0.47 -9.04
N ILE A 145 2.70 -0.32 -8.50
CA ILE A 145 3.33 -1.28 -7.61
C ILE A 145 3.51 -0.62 -6.24
N VAL A 146 3.22 -1.38 -5.19
CA VAL A 146 3.26 -0.93 -3.80
C VAL A 146 4.30 -1.74 -3.05
N ILE A 147 5.19 -1.07 -2.33
CA ILE A 147 6.08 -1.70 -1.34
C ILE A 147 5.85 -1.02 0.00
N VAL A 148 5.49 -1.81 1.00
CA VAL A 148 5.40 -1.36 2.39
C VAL A 148 6.36 -2.20 3.23
N VAL A 149 7.23 -1.53 3.96
CA VAL A 149 8.11 -2.16 4.95
C VAL A 149 7.88 -1.49 6.28
N SER A 150 7.36 -2.24 7.25
CA SER A 150 7.05 -1.73 8.57
C SER A 150 8.05 -2.21 9.61
N ASP A 151 8.32 -1.36 10.60
CA ASP A 151 9.00 -1.76 11.82
C ASP A 151 7.97 -2.58 12.63
N LEU A 152 8.03 -3.91 12.53
CA LEU A 152 7.22 -4.83 13.32
C LEU A 152 7.64 -4.81 14.80
#